data_AF-A0A8H5G1D8-F1
#
_entry.id   AF-A0A8H5G1D8-F1
#
_cell.length_a   1.000
_cell.length_b   1.000
_cell.length_c   1.000
_cell.angle_alpha   90.00
_cell.angle_beta   90.00
_cell.angle_gamma   90.00
#
_symmetry.space_group_name_H-M   'P 1'
#
loop_
_entity.id
_entity.type
_entity.pdbx_description
1 polymer ?
#
loop_
_entity_poly.entity_id
_entity_poly.type
_entity_poly.pdbx_seq_one_letter_code
_entity_poly.pdbx_strand_id
1 'polypeptide(L)'
;MDDESAEIELLEQNLAKTRQISQRMTSILNSFDTRLAKLEKTILPLYSSTTVLTRRGSNIEKALLKIDEVASNQEGVAAEEALILRGPQTNQLDIYKDALERLNASIAFKANSRDSADTARLVETGAKKLAQLYTKLVAEGSSGSAPGPGANLDKNPFPSFLLADLRPLVSFLRTLPVPTTHPSHPAAPAIFSTLKEAQRGYADMRGTWSRRFLEGQGKRILDRADNVDPIETGVEFGTWTQAVLSIARDEYDLLVELSTLATPSQIASSYNTLLNPIVGMFSTTSTSLVSFIRRSLHKYGFMALSAYESLLLLQPLWDEIADLRGPEARKDTNEFRDALQAIKSLCFRLFPEVLADVRLPSMSGKAGDVSTGLADTATNTVGFLNRLPEVLNASTDILLSLGDGNWKMGEGVRVAKSAKTDATPNVLEHYIYDFVSAAVNNINNVAQTQRRPPFGTVFRLNNIAHLRKNICLDPKHDALIDYLSKPTQEILNSNFRTAKSAYFDANFSPLMQALTDDPKEKGKTATKEKFTRFYDLLEEVLERHKIAPVLEDDDESREQIGSDVLKFVIPSLKAFTQKHREKEFSKNPQKYIKMSAEEVESRLKGIYR
;
A
#
# COMPACT_ATOMS: atom_id res chain seq x y z
N MET A 1 13.62 -153.04 -45.27
CA MET A 1 12.56 -152.82 -44.27
C MET A 1 13.15 -152.48 -42.90
N ASP A 2 14.34 -152.97 -42.53
CA ASP A 2 14.91 -152.71 -41.20
C ASP A 2 15.60 -151.33 -41.05
N ASP A 3 16.18 -150.75 -42.12
CA ASP A 3 16.83 -149.42 -42.04
C ASP A 3 15.83 -148.26 -41.87
N GLU A 4 14.66 -148.30 -42.52
CA GLU A 4 13.64 -147.25 -42.40
C GLU A 4 13.01 -147.20 -40.98
N SER A 5 12.94 -148.36 -40.30
CA SER A 5 12.42 -148.40 -38.92
C SER A 5 13.40 -147.79 -37.92
N ALA A 6 14.70 -148.01 -38.10
CA ALA A 6 15.73 -147.41 -37.25
C ALA A 6 15.84 -145.89 -37.44
N GLU A 7 15.63 -145.39 -38.67
CA GLU A 7 15.63 -143.95 -38.97
C GLU A 7 14.39 -143.25 -38.40
N ILE A 8 13.22 -143.92 -38.43
CA ILE A 8 12.00 -143.44 -37.77
C ILE A 8 12.16 -143.42 -36.24
N GLU A 9 12.76 -144.45 -35.63
CA GLU A 9 13.05 -144.46 -34.18
C GLU A 9 14.01 -143.33 -33.78
N LEU A 10 15.05 -143.05 -34.57
CA LEU A 10 15.98 -141.95 -34.34
C LEU A 10 15.28 -140.58 -34.48
N LEU A 11 14.41 -140.42 -35.47
CA LEU A 11 13.60 -139.22 -35.67
C LEU A 11 12.59 -139.03 -34.54
N GLU A 12 11.94 -140.08 -34.04
CA GLU A 12 11.09 -140.04 -32.85
C GLU A 12 11.89 -139.64 -31.61
N GLN A 13 13.10 -140.16 -31.44
CA GLN A 13 13.99 -139.79 -30.34
C GLN A 13 14.40 -138.30 -30.41
N ASN A 14 14.73 -137.80 -31.61
CA ASN A 14 15.05 -136.40 -31.84
C ASN A 14 13.83 -135.49 -31.64
N LEU A 15 12.64 -135.94 -32.04
CA LEU A 15 11.37 -135.23 -31.81
C LEU A 15 11.04 -135.18 -30.32
N ALA A 16 11.25 -136.28 -29.58
CA ALA A 16 11.10 -136.33 -28.13
C ALA A 16 12.08 -135.38 -27.43
N LYS A 17 13.35 -135.35 -27.86
CA LYS A 17 14.36 -134.40 -27.35
C LYS A 17 13.96 -132.94 -27.63
N THR A 18 13.46 -132.65 -28.83
CA THR A 18 13.01 -131.31 -29.22
C THR A 18 11.78 -130.89 -28.42
N ARG A 19 10.83 -131.80 -28.18
CA ARG A 19 9.68 -131.57 -27.27
C ARG A 19 10.14 -131.30 -25.84
N GLN A 20 11.12 -132.03 -25.34
CA GLN A 20 11.67 -131.83 -24.00
C GLN A 20 12.39 -130.48 -23.86
N ILE A 21 13.15 -130.06 -24.87
CA ILE A 21 13.79 -128.73 -24.91
C ILE A 21 12.73 -127.63 -24.99
N SER A 22 11.71 -127.80 -25.83
CA SER A 22 10.58 -126.87 -25.93
C SER A 22 9.85 -126.73 -24.59
N GLN A 23 9.55 -127.84 -23.90
CA GLN A 23 8.99 -127.80 -22.54
C GLN A 23 9.90 -127.10 -21.52
N ARG A 24 11.22 -127.31 -21.59
CA ARG A 24 12.17 -126.57 -20.73
C ARG A 24 12.18 -125.08 -21.04
N MET A 25 12.17 -124.68 -22.32
CA MET A 25 12.06 -123.27 -22.71
C MET A 25 10.75 -122.65 -22.21
N THR A 26 9.62 -123.33 -22.38
CA THR A 26 8.32 -122.86 -21.89
C THR A 26 8.30 -122.74 -20.36
N SER A 27 8.93 -123.68 -19.64
CA SER A 27 9.07 -123.61 -18.18
C SER A 27 9.93 -122.43 -17.73
N ILE A 28 11.05 -122.18 -18.42
CA ILE A 28 11.93 -121.03 -18.14
C ILE A 28 11.20 -119.71 -18.42
N LEU A 29 10.50 -119.60 -19.55
CA LEU A 29 9.71 -118.42 -19.91
C LEU A 29 8.60 -118.16 -18.89
N ASN A 30 7.84 -119.19 -18.50
CA ASN A 30 6.85 -119.07 -17.44
C ASN A 30 7.50 -118.61 -16.12
N SER A 31 8.69 -119.11 -15.78
CA SER A 31 9.41 -118.67 -14.58
C SER A 31 9.83 -117.20 -14.66
N PHE A 32 10.22 -116.71 -15.84
CA PHE A 32 10.54 -115.31 -16.06
C PHE A 32 9.30 -114.43 -15.99
N ASP A 33 8.20 -114.80 -16.64
CA ASP A 33 6.93 -114.06 -16.55
C ASP A 33 6.42 -113.98 -15.11
N THR A 34 6.50 -115.08 -14.36
CA THR A 34 6.09 -115.09 -12.95
C THR A 34 6.97 -114.17 -12.10
N ARG A 35 8.28 -114.10 -12.40
CA ARG A 35 9.22 -113.19 -11.71
C ARG A 35 9.01 -111.74 -12.12
N LEU A 36 8.73 -111.47 -13.39
CA LEU A 36 8.44 -110.13 -13.92
C LEU A 36 7.14 -109.59 -13.34
N ALA A 37 6.09 -110.40 -13.29
CA ALA A 37 4.81 -110.03 -12.67
C ALA A 37 4.96 -109.77 -11.16
N LYS A 38 5.78 -110.57 -10.45
CA LYS A 38 6.11 -110.30 -9.03
C LYS A 38 6.92 -109.02 -8.85
N LEU A 39 7.91 -108.78 -9.72
CA LEU A 39 8.73 -107.58 -9.70
C LEU A 39 7.88 -106.33 -9.96
N GLU A 40 7.01 -106.37 -10.98
CA GLU A 40 6.08 -105.29 -11.31
C GLU A 40 5.14 -105.00 -10.13
N LYS A 41 4.55 -106.04 -9.53
CA LYS A 41 3.68 -105.88 -8.35
C LYS A 41 4.40 -105.28 -7.13
N THR A 42 5.72 -105.47 -7.02
CA THR A 42 6.52 -104.98 -5.89
C THR A 42 7.11 -103.60 -6.14
N ILE A 43 7.60 -103.33 -7.35
CA ILE A 43 8.30 -102.09 -7.72
C ILE A 43 7.33 -100.98 -8.13
N LEU A 44 6.22 -101.29 -8.80
CA LEU A 44 5.27 -100.26 -9.25
C LEU A 44 4.70 -99.42 -8.07
N PRO A 45 4.32 -100.01 -6.92
CA PRO A 45 3.90 -99.23 -5.75
C PRO A 45 5.03 -98.40 -5.15
N LEU A 46 6.27 -98.93 -5.14
CA LEU A 46 7.45 -98.20 -4.64
C LEU A 46 7.79 -97.00 -5.52
N TYR A 47 7.76 -97.17 -6.84
CA TYR A 47 7.97 -96.08 -7.79
C TYR A 47 6.88 -95.02 -7.66
N SER A 48 5.60 -95.43 -7.61
CA SER A 48 4.47 -94.51 -7.39
C SER A 48 4.60 -93.75 -6.06
N SER A 49 4.88 -94.46 -4.96
CA SER A 49 5.09 -93.84 -3.65
C SER A 49 6.28 -92.87 -3.66
N THR A 50 7.39 -93.24 -4.28
CA THR A 50 8.59 -92.39 -4.41
C THR A 50 8.28 -91.13 -5.22
N THR A 51 7.57 -91.23 -6.35
CA THR A 51 7.21 -90.04 -7.15
C THR A 51 6.28 -89.09 -6.39
N VAL A 52 5.33 -89.62 -5.61
CA VAL A 52 4.48 -88.82 -4.72
C VAL A 52 5.31 -88.18 -3.61
N LEU A 53 6.27 -88.90 -3.04
CA LEU A 53 7.16 -88.37 -2.00
C LEU A 53 8.03 -87.24 -2.54
N THR A 54 8.65 -87.41 -3.71
CA THR A 54 9.45 -86.37 -4.38
C THR A 54 8.60 -85.14 -4.71
N ARG A 55 7.36 -85.35 -5.17
CA ARG A 55 6.42 -84.24 -5.42
C ARG A 55 6.05 -83.52 -4.12
N ARG A 56 5.83 -84.25 -3.03
CA ARG A 56 5.59 -83.65 -1.70
C ARG A 56 6.82 -82.90 -1.20
N GLY A 57 8.01 -83.46 -1.31
CA GLY A 57 9.27 -82.81 -0.96
C GLY A 57 9.46 -81.49 -1.71
N SER A 58 9.29 -81.50 -3.04
CA SER A 58 9.36 -80.29 -3.86
C SER A 58 8.29 -79.24 -3.49
N ASN A 59 7.07 -79.68 -3.15
CA ASN A 59 6.02 -78.77 -2.70
C ASN A 59 6.34 -78.17 -1.32
N ILE A 60 6.91 -78.96 -0.40
CA ILE A 60 7.33 -78.50 0.93
C ILE A 60 8.47 -77.49 0.79
N GLU A 61 9.48 -77.76 -0.03
CA GLU A 61 10.57 -76.80 -0.30
C GLU A 61 10.05 -75.48 -0.87
N LYS A 62 9.14 -75.55 -1.84
CA LYS A 62 8.49 -74.34 -2.40
C LYS A 62 7.68 -73.58 -1.35
N ALA A 63 6.99 -74.28 -0.45
CA ALA A 63 6.24 -73.66 0.63
C ALA A 63 7.17 -73.01 1.67
N LEU A 64 8.27 -73.66 2.03
CA LEU A 64 9.28 -73.10 2.95
C LEU A 64 9.92 -71.84 2.35
N LEU A 65 10.31 -71.87 1.08
CA LEU A 65 10.84 -70.68 0.39
C LEU A 65 9.83 -69.51 0.39
N LYS A 66 8.54 -69.81 0.21
CA LYS A 66 7.49 -68.79 0.29
C LYS A 66 7.26 -68.27 1.71
N ILE A 67 7.42 -69.11 2.73
CA ILE A 67 7.36 -68.68 4.14
C ILE A 67 8.54 -67.77 4.49
N ASP A 68 9.76 -68.13 4.07
CA ASP A 68 10.96 -67.31 4.30
C ASP A 68 10.85 -65.95 3.59
N GLU A 69 10.33 -65.93 2.35
CA GLU A 69 10.04 -64.70 1.61
C GLU A 69 9.03 -63.82 2.36
N VAL A 70 7.97 -64.38 2.94
CA VAL A 70 6.97 -63.61 3.71
C VAL A 70 7.56 -63.11 5.04
N ALA A 71 8.32 -63.93 5.76
CA ALA A 71 8.90 -63.57 7.05
C ALA A 71 9.92 -62.43 6.93
N SER A 72 10.84 -62.51 5.95
CA SER A 72 11.81 -61.44 5.69
C SER A 72 11.13 -60.13 5.27
N ASN A 73 10.05 -60.21 4.49
CA ASN A 73 9.26 -59.04 4.12
C ASN A 73 8.55 -58.40 5.33
N GLN A 74 8.02 -59.19 6.27
CA GLN A 74 7.33 -58.67 7.45
C GLN A 74 8.31 -58.01 8.44
N GLU A 75 9.52 -58.54 8.60
CA GLU A 75 10.55 -57.94 9.44
C GLU A 75 11.00 -56.57 8.91
N GLY A 76 11.16 -56.43 7.59
CA GLY A 76 11.46 -55.15 6.95
C GLY A 76 10.37 -54.10 7.14
N VAL A 77 9.10 -54.48 6.96
CA VAL A 77 7.95 -53.57 7.15
C VAL A 77 7.79 -53.18 8.62
N ALA A 78 8.02 -54.07 9.58
CA ALA A 78 7.91 -53.75 11.01
C ALA A 78 8.96 -52.73 11.47
N ALA A 79 10.19 -52.81 10.95
CA ALA A 79 11.24 -51.83 11.22
C ALA A 79 10.88 -50.44 10.65
N GLU A 80 10.31 -50.41 9.44
CA GLU A 80 9.83 -49.18 8.80
C GLU A 80 8.61 -48.61 9.53
N GLU A 81 7.65 -49.45 9.93
CA GLU A 81 6.48 -49.06 10.73
C GLU A 81 6.90 -48.39 12.04
N ALA A 82 7.84 -48.96 12.78
CA ALA A 82 8.35 -48.37 14.01
C ALA A 82 8.96 -46.98 13.77
N LEU A 83 9.71 -46.80 12.67
CA LEU A 83 10.29 -45.52 12.29
C LEU A 83 9.21 -44.48 11.93
N ILE A 84 8.21 -44.87 11.13
CA ILE A 84 7.08 -44.01 10.76
C ILE A 84 6.28 -43.60 11.99
N LEU A 85 6.00 -44.52 12.90
CA LEU A 85 5.25 -44.24 14.13
C LEU A 85 6.02 -43.31 15.08
N ARG A 86 7.35 -43.39 15.13
CA ARG A 86 8.20 -42.45 15.88
C ARG A 86 8.14 -41.03 15.30
N GLY A 87 8.06 -40.90 13.99
CA GLY A 87 8.00 -39.61 13.28
C GLY A 87 9.37 -39.00 12.96
N PRO A 88 9.38 -38.02 12.04
CA PRO A 88 10.61 -37.46 11.48
C PRO A 88 11.34 -36.57 12.49
N GLN A 89 12.66 -36.70 12.54
CA GLN A 89 13.55 -35.80 13.29
C GLN A 89 14.34 -34.93 12.30
N THR A 90 14.53 -33.64 12.59
CA THR A 90 15.17 -32.69 11.67
C THR A 90 16.57 -33.13 11.23
N ASN A 91 17.34 -33.75 12.14
CA ASN A 91 18.69 -34.26 11.89
C ASN A 91 18.75 -35.66 11.25
N GLN A 92 17.62 -36.35 11.09
CA GLN A 92 17.53 -37.70 10.53
C GLN A 92 16.45 -37.79 9.45
N LEU A 93 16.18 -36.68 8.77
CA LEU A 93 15.09 -36.59 7.81
C LEU A 93 15.30 -37.58 6.65
N ASP A 94 16.54 -37.76 6.17
CA ASP A 94 16.82 -38.63 5.02
C ASP A 94 16.50 -40.11 5.31
N ILE A 95 16.78 -40.60 6.53
CA ILE A 95 16.41 -41.96 6.95
C ILE A 95 14.89 -42.15 6.89
N TYR A 96 14.14 -41.12 7.29
CA TYR A 96 12.68 -41.13 7.26
C TYR A 96 12.13 -41.06 5.82
N LYS A 97 12.76 -40.26 4.94
CA LYS A 97 12.43 -40.19 3.52
C LYS A 97 12.60 -41.55 2.86
N ASP A 98 13.77 -42.17 3.04
CA ASP A 98 14.12 -43.46 2.45
C ASP A 98 13.15 -44.56 2.86
N ALA A 99 12.75 -44.59 4.13
CA ALA A 99 11.75 -45.54 4.61
C ALA A 99 10.38 -45.35 3.95
N LEU A 100 9.94 -44.09 3.78
CA LEU A 100 8.66 -43.80 3.14
C LEU A 100 8.68 -44.12 1.63
N GLU A 101 9.82 -43.90 0.96
CA GLU A 101 10.02 -44.31 -0.43
C GLU A 101 9.99 -45.83 -0.61
N ARG A 102 10.62 -46.58 0.30
CA ARG A 102 10.55 -48.05 0.30
C ARG A 102 9.13 -48.56 0.52
N LEU A 103 8.38 -47.97 1.45
CA LEU A 103 6.97 -48.28 1.65
C LEU A 103 6.14 -47.97 0.40
N ASN A 104 6.34 -46.82 -0.24
CA ASN A 104 5.66 -46.47 -1.51
C ASN A 104 6.00 -47.44 -2.65
N ALA A 105 7.28 -47.80 -2.80
CA ALA A 105 7.72 -48.78 -3.79
C ALA A 105 7.05 -50.14 -3.54
N SER A 106 6.97 -50.57 -2.28
CA SER A 106 6.34 -51.86 -1.93
C SER A 106 4.86 -51.94 -2.33
N ILE A 107 4.12 -50.82 -2.25
CA ILE A 107 2.72 -50.73 -2.72
C ILE A 107 2.65 -50.91 -4.24
N ALA A 108 3.57 -50.28 -4.99
CA ALA A 108 3.62 -50.39 -6.45
C ALA A 108 3.89 -51.83 -6.92
N PHE A 109 4.74 -52.59 -6.21
CA PHE A 109 5.05 -53.97 -6.55
C PHE A 109 4.00 -55.00 -6.07
N LYS A 110 3.15 -54.66 -5.07
CA LYS A 110 2.22 -55.61 -4.39
C LYS A 110 0.73 -55.25 -4.55
N ALA A 111 0.33 -54.73 -5.71
CA ALA A 111 -0.97 -54.10 -5.99
C ALA A 111 -2.27 -54.92 -5.69
N ASN A 112 -2.19 -56.18 -5.23
CA ASN A 112 -3.36 -57.06 -5.05
C ASN A 112 -3.41 -57.83 -3.70
N SER A 113 -2.85 -57.28 -2.61
CA SER A 113 -2.83 -57.95 -1.29
C SER A 113 -3.41 -57.09 -0.15
N ARG A 114 -3.97 -57.71 0.91
CA ARG A 114 -4.43 -57.02 2.14
C ARG A 114 -3.30 -56.18 2.77
N ASP A 115 -2.06 -56.65 2.66
CA ASP A 115 -0.85 -55.97 3.14
C ASP A 115 -0.60 -54.62 2.43
N SER A 116 -1.09 -54.44 1.20
CA SER A 116 -1.00 -53.16 0.48
C SER A 116 -1.85 -52.06 1.11
N ALA A 117 -2.96 -52.41 1.77
CA ALA A 117 -3.83 -51.43 2.43
C ALA A 117 -3.23 -50.94 3.76
N ASP A 118 -2.61 -51.85 4.53
CA ASP A 118 -1.93 -51.49 5.77
C ASP A 118 -0.65 -50.69 5.50
N THR A 119 0.12 -51.08 4.48
CA THR A 119 1.25 -50.27 4.00
C THR A 119 0.81 -48.88 3.55
N ALA A 120 -0.32 -48.77 2.84
CA ALA A 120 -0.87 -47.48 2.43
C ALA A 120 -1.27 -46.58 3.62
N ARG A 121 -1.81 -47.16 4.69
CA ARG A 121 -2.09 -46.44 5.95
C ARG A 121 -0.82 -45.96 6.64
N LEU A 122 0.25 -46.75 6.60
CA LEU A 122 1.56 -46.34 7.09
C LEU A 122 2.12 -45.18 6.28
N VAL A 123 2.03 -45.23 4.94
CA VAL A 123 2.43 -44.11 4.08
C VAL A 123 1.62 -42.85 4.40
N GLU A 124 0.30 -42.98 4.55
CA GLU A 124 -0.57 -41.87 4.94
C GLU A 124 -0.14 -41.26 6.29
N THR A 125 0.13 -42.10 7.29
CA THR A 125 0.61 -41.67 8.60
C THR A 125 1.96 -40.98 8.50
N GLY A 126 2.85 -41.49 7.65
CA GLY A 126 4.16 -40.93 7.39
C GLY A 126 4.08 -39.53 6.78
N ALA A 127 3.23 -39.36 5.77
CA ALA A 127 2.93 -38.08 5.14
C ALA A 127 2.32 -37.07 6.12
N LYS A 128 1.39 -37.50 6.99
CA LYS A 128 0.81 -36.65 8.04
C LYS A 128 1.87 -36.13 9.02
N LYS A 129 2.80 -36.97 9.45
CA LYS A 129 3.88 -36.56 10.36
C LYS A 129 4.88 -35.61 9.69
N LEU A 130 5.17 -35.77 8.40
CA LEU A 130 5.98 -34.81 7.65
C LEU A 130 5.27 -33.46 7.47
N ALA A 131 3.97 -33.49 7.19
CA ALA A 131 3.14 -32.30 7.11
C ALA A 131 3.07 -31.56 8.46
N GLN A 132 3.00 -32.30 9.58
CA GLN A 132 3.09 -31.74 10.93
C GLN A 132 4.46 -31.12 11.22
N LEU A 133 5.56 -31.75 10.77
CA LEU A 133 6.89 -31.16 10.90
C LEU A 133 7.00 -29.86 10.10
N TYR A 134 6.46 -29.84 8.88
CA TYR A 134 6.40 -28.65 8.03
C TYR A 134 5.62 -27.53 8.73
N THR A 135 4.40 -27.78 9.21
CA THR A 135 3.61 -26.74 9.88
C THR A 135 4.25 -26.28 11.19
N LYS A 136 4.94 -27.15 11.91
CA LYS A 136 5.72 -26.78 13.11
C LYS A 136 6.84 -25.80 12.79
N LEU A 137 7.66 -26.08 11.77
CA LEU A 137 8.76 -25.19 11.36
C LEU A 137 8.23 -23.85 10.83
N VAL A 138 7.12 -23.87 10.11
CA VAL A 138 6.45 -22.64 9.66
C VAL A 138 5.90 -21.84 10.83
N ALA A 139 5.32 -22.49 11.83
CA ALA A 139 4.84 -21.85 13.05
C ALA A 139 5.98 -21.17 13.81
N GLU A 140 7.15 -21.83 13.91
CA GLU A 140 8.36 -21.26 14.49
C GLU A 140 8.80 -19.99 13.73
N GLY A 141 8.85 -20.05 12.40
CA GLY A 141 9.19 -18.90 11.54
C GLY A 141 8.12 -17.82 11.43
N SER A 142 6.93 -18.08 11.98
CA SER A 142 5.79 -17.15 12.06
C SER A 142 5.51 -16.73 13.51
N SER A 143 6.45 -17.00 14.40
CA SER A 143 6.42 -16.65 15.81
C SER A 143 7.58 -15.70 16.12
N GLY A 144 7.31 -14.65 16.91
CA GLY A 144 8.33 -13.67 17.26
C GLY A 144 7.74 -12.39 17.82
N SER A 145 8.61 -11.47 18.20
CA SER A 145 8.24 -10.09 18.53
C SER A 145 8.10 -9.28 17.26
N ALA A 146 6.91 -8.71 17.02
CA ALA A 146 6.72 -7.76 15.95
C ALA A 146 7.65 -6.53 16.14
N PRO A 147 8.10 -5.89 15.06
CA PRO A 147 8.94 -4.70 15.16
C PRO A 147 8.24 -3.60 15.99
N GLY A 148 9.04 -2.88 16.78
CA GLY A 148 8.53 -1.73 17.52
C GLY A 148 8.09 -0.59 16.57
N PRO A 149 7.23 0.34 17.04
CA PRO A 149 6.83 1.50 16.24
C PRO A 149 8.04 2.31 15.77
N GLY A 150 8.19 2.52 14.46
CA GLY A 150 9.33 3.22 13.84
C GLY A 150 10.51 2.36 13.38
N ALA A 151 10.45 1.03 13.51
CA ALA A 151 11.43 0.15 12.89
C ALA A 151 11.30 0.14 11.36
N ASN A 152 12.43 0.08 10.64
CA ASN A 152 12.43 -0.11 9.19
C ASN A 152 11.90 -1.51 8.83
N LEU A 153 11.01 -1.57 7.83
CA LEU A 153 10.34 -2.79 7.39
C LEU A 153 11.10 -3.51 6.25
N ASP A 154 12.38 -3.18 6.02
CA ASP A 154 13.16 -3.56 4.83
C ASP A 154 13.55 -5.05 4.74
N LYS A 155 13.07 -5.91 5.64
CA LYS A 155 13.51 -7.32 5.72
C LYS A 155 12.33 -8.27 5.62
N ASN A 156 12.52 -9.33 4.82
CA ASN A 156 11.62 -10.49 4.81
C ASN A 156 11.47 -11.02 6.25
N PRO A 157 10.24 -11.11 6.77
CA PRO A 157 10.00 -11.46 8.17
C PRO A 157 10.21 -12.96 8.47
N PHE A 158 10.62 -13.79 7.50
CA PHE A 158 10.91 -15.22 7.69
C PHE A 158 12.39 -15.48 8.02
N PRO A 159 12.71 -16.25 9.09
CA PRO A 159 14.10 -16.57 9.44
C PRO A 159 14.80 -17.47 8.42
N SER A 160 15.99 -17.07 7.95
CA SER A 160 16.75 -17.81 6.92
C SER A 160 17.24 -19.19 7.36
N PHE A 161 17.50 -19.40 8.65
CA PHE A 161 17.95 -20.70 9.16
C PHE A 161 16.88 -21.79 9.02
N LEU A 162 15.58 -21.44 9.16
CA LEU A 162 14.47 -22.38 8.98
C LEU A 162 14.30 -22.81 7.52
N LEU A 163 14.75 -22.00 6.55
CA LEU A 163 14.72 -22.37 5.14
C LEU A 163 15.65 -23.55 4.83
N ALA A 164 16.75 -23.70 5.57
CA ALA A 164 17.67 -24.83 5.40
C ALA A 164 16.98 -26.17 5.71
N ASP A 165 16.08 -26.19 6.70
CA ASP A 165 15.31 -27.38 7.07
C ASP A 165 14.03 -27.55 6.23
N LEU A 166 13.37 -26.45 5.89
CA LEU A 166 12.11 -26.47 5.13
C LEU A 166 12.31 -26.85 3.66
N ARG A 167 13.36 -26.37 2.98
CA ARG A 167 13.56 -26.64 1.54
C ARG A 167 13.66 -28.14 1.21
N PRO A 168 14.49 -28.94 1.91
CA PRO A 168 14.56 -30.38 1.66
C PRO A 168 13.25 -31.10 2.03
N LEU A 169 12.57 -30.65 3.08
CA LEU A 169 11.28 -31.20 3.50
C LEU A 169 10.19 -30.95 2.46
N VAL A 170 10.03 -29.72 1.98
CA VAL A 170 9.05 -29.37 0.94
C VAL A 170 9.36 -30.09 -0.36
N SER A 171 10.64 -30.16 -0.75
CA SER A 171 11.08 -30.93 -1.93
C SER A 171 10.60 -32.37 -1.86
N PHE A 172 10.69 -33.00 -0.70
CA PHE A 172 10.21 -34.37 -0.50
C PHE A 172 8.67 -34.46 -0.42
N LEU A 173 8.00 -33.53 0.26
CA LEU A 173 6.53 -33.52 0.30
C LEU A 173 5.90 -33.45 -1.10
N ARG A 174 6.57 -32.78 -2.06
CA ARG A 174 6.17 -32.70 -3.47
C ARG A 174 6.32 -34.03 -4.23
N THR A 175 7.14 -34.96 -3.77
CA THR A 175 7.31 -36.28 -4.42
C THR A 175 6.27 -37.30 -3.97
N LEU A 176 5.53 -37.02 -2.89
CA LEU A 176 4.52 -37.94 -2.34
C LEU A 176 3.38 -38.22 -3.34
N PRO A 177 2.79 -39.42 -3.30
CA PRO A 177 1.75 -39.79 -4.24
C PRO A 177 0.48 -38.98 -4.00
N VAL A 178 0.03 -38.27 -5.04
CA VAL A 178 -1.22 -37.51 -5.07
C VAL A 178 -2.09 -37.98 -6.24
N PRO A 179 -3.41 -37.75 -6.25
CA PRO A 179 -4.31 -38.32 -7.26
C PRO A 179 -3.95 -37.96 -8.71
N THR A 180 -3.30 -36.82 -8.94
CA THR A 180 -2.84 -36.39 -10.27
C THR A 180 -1.61 -37.15 -10.76
N THR A 181 -0.74 -37.63 -9.87
CA THR A 181 0.48 -38.37 -10.22
C THR A 181 0.30 -39.88 -10.09
N HIS A 182 -0.50 -40.32 -9.11
CA HIS A 182 -0.73 -41.73 -8.81
C HIS A 182 -2.23 -42.01 -8.57
N PRO A 183 -3.07 -42.03 -9.63
CA PRO A 183 -4.53 -42.17 -9.51
C PRO A 183 -4.98 -43.48 -8.83
N SER A 184 -4.19 -44.54 -8.96
CA SER A 184 -4.46 -45.87 -8.41
C SER A 184 -3.90 -46.08 -7.00
N HIS A 185 -3.16 -45.11 -6.44
CA HIS A 185 -2.52 -45.28 -5.14
C HIS A 185 -3.54 -45.09 -4.01
N PRO A 186 -3.75 -46.09 -3.14
CA PRO A 186 -4.82 -46.06 -2.12
C PRO A 186 -4.70 -44.90 -1.12
N ALA A 187 -3.49 -44.47 -0.76
CA ALA A 187 -3.28 -43.35 0.16
C ALA A 187 -3.32 -41.96 -0.51
N ALA A 188 -3.32 -41.88 -1.84
CA ALA A 188 -3.11 -40.60 -2.55
C ALA A 188 -4.18 -39.53 -2.22
N PRO A 189 -5.49 -39.84 -2.12
CA PRO A 189 -6.49 -38.84 -1.75
C PRO A 189 -6.27 -38.26 -0.34
N ALA A 190 -5.90 -39.10 0.63
CA ALA A 190 -5.67 -38.68 2.01
C ALA A 190 -4.38 -37.85 2.14
N ILE A 191 -3.32 -38.22 1.43
CA ILE A 191 -2.07 -37.44 1.35
C ILE A 191 -2.35 -36.07 0.72
N PHE A 192 -3.06 -36.01 -0.40
CA PHE A 192 -3.43 -34.74 -1.03
C PHE A 192 -4.22 -33.83 -0.08
N SER A 193 -5.22 -34.37 0.64
CA SER A 193 -5.96 -33.60 1.65
C SER A 193 -5.04 -33.04 2.74
N THR A 194 -4.12 -33.88 3.24
CA THR A 194 -3.15 -33.51 4.28
C THR A 194 -2.22 -32.39 3.81
N LEU A 195 -1.67 -32.50 2.61
CA LEU A 195 -0.80 -31.47 2.02
C LEU A 195 -1.56 -30.17 1.78
N LYS A 196 -2.81 -30.26 1.31
CA LYS A 196 -3.67 -29.09 1.10
C LYS A 196 -3.95 -28.37 2.42
N GLU A 197 -4.24 -29.11 3.49
CA GLU A 197 -4.46 -28.54 4.83
C GLU A 197 -3.17 -27.91 5.38
N ALA A 198 -2.02 -28.57 5.23
CA ALA A 198 -0.74 -28.03 5.65
C ALA A 198 -0.36 -26.73 4.93
N GLN A 199 -0.59 -26.65 3.61
CA GLN A 199 -0.36 -25.44 2.83
C GLN A 199 -1.33 -24.31 3.20
N ARG A 200 -2.59 -24.64 3.50
CA ARG A 200 -3.54 -23.66 4.05
C ARG A 200 -3.09 -23.15 5.42
N GLY A 201 -2.65 -24.04 6.29
CA GLY A 201 -2.09 -23.69 7.60
C GLY A 201 -0.87 -22.77 7.47
N TYR A 202 0.02 -23.02 6.50
CA TYR A 202 1.11 -22.10 6.17
C TYR A 202 0.58 -20.71 5.83
N ALA A 203 -0.40 -20.61 4.92
CA ALA A 203 -0.97 -19.33 4.52
C ALA A 203 -1.60 -18.57 5.69
N ASP A 204 -2.37 -19.26 6.54
CA ASP A 204 -3.00 -18.67 7.73
C ASP A 204 -1.97 -18.13 8.74
N MET A 205 -0.92 -18.92 9.04
CA MET A 205 0.15 -18.53 9.96
C MET A 205 0.96 -17.34 9.42
N ARG A 206 1.38 -17.40 8.16
CA ARG A 206 2.13 -16.32 7.51
C ARG A 206 1.30 -15.05 7.40
N GLY A 207 0.07 -15.13 6.91
CA GLY A 207 -0.81 -13.97 6.77
C GLY A 207 -1.06 -13.27 8.12
N THR A 208 -1.30 -14.05 9.18
CA THR A 208 -1.49 -13.52 10.53
C THR A 208 -0.21 -12.86 11.07
N TRP A 209 0.95 -13.45 10.81
CA TRP A 209 2.24 -12.89 11.21
C TRP A 209 2.55 -11.58 10.46
N SER A 210 2.41 -11.57 9.14
CA SER A 210 2.66 -10.38 8.31
C SER A 210 1.72 -9.24 8.66
N ARG A 211 0.44 -9.53 8.99
CA ARG A 211 -0.47 -8.54 9.57
C ARG A 211 0.10 -7.94 10.86
N ARG A 212 0.50 -8.76 11.83
CA ARG A 212 1.06 -8.28 13.11
C ARG A 212 2.34 -7.46 12.94
N PHE A 213 3.18 -7.88 12.00
CA PHE A 213 4.42 -7.19 11.64
C PHE A 213 4.18 -5.77 11.11
N LEU A 214 3.12 -5.60 10.30
CA LEU A 214 2.77 -4.34 9.64
C LEU A 214 1.88 -3.41 10.50
N GLU A 215 1.07 -3.98 11.38
CA GLU A 215 0.01 -3.27 12.12
C GLU A 215 0.55 -2.17 13.04
N GLY A 216 1.72 -2.37 13.65
CA GLY A 216 2.33 -1.41 14.56
C GLY A 216 2.63 -0.06 13.91
N GLN A 217 3.12 -0.08 12.66
CA GLN A 217 3.43 1.14 11.92
C GLN A 217 2.16 1.86 11.45
N GLY A 218 1.17 1.11 10.96
CA GLY A 218 -0.11 1.68 10.54
C GLY A 218 -0.81 2.43 11.69
N LYS A 219 -0.79 1.87 12.90
CA LYS A 219 -1.33 2.54 14.10
C LYS A 219 -0.54 3.81 14.47
N ARG A 220 0.79 3.74 14.44
CA ARG A 220 1.67 4.88 14.75
C ARG A 220 1.39 6.09 13.85
N ILE A 221 1.14 5.87 12.56
CA ILE A 221 0.80 6.95 11.61
C ILE A 221 -0.49 7.65 12.06
N LEU A 222 -1.52 6.88 12.40
CA LEU A 222 -2.79 7.42 12.87
C LEU A 222 -2.66 8.17 14.21
N ASP A 223 -1.90 7.64 15.15
CA ASP A 223 -1.70 8.26 16.47
C ASP A 223 -0.91 9.59 16.39
N ARG A 224 -0.02 9.72 15.40
CA ARG A 224 0.80 10.91 15.18
C ARG A 224 0.19 11.93 14.22
N ALA A 225 -0.87 11.57 13.50
CA ALA A 225 -1.44 12.37 12.42
C ALA A 225 -1.89 13.79 12.84
N ASP A 226 -2.19 14.03 14.12
CA ASP A 226 -2.57 15.35 14.63
C ASP A 226 -1.37 16.26 14.99
N ASN A 227 -0.22 15.65 15.29
CA ASN A 227 0.97 16.32 15.84
C ASN A 227 2.12 16.48 14.84
N VAL A 228 2.10 15.68 13.77
CA VAL A 228 3.10 15.71 12.70
C VAL A 228 2.58 16.55 11.54
N ASP A 229 3.48 17.04 10.70
CA ASP A 229 3.08 17.78 9.52
C ASP A 229 2.14 16.93 8.62
N PRO A 230 1.04 17.51 8.12
CA PRO A 230 0.09 16.79 7.26
C PRO A 230 0.73 16.14 6.02
N ILE A 231 1.69 16.80 5.37
CA ILE A 231 2.33 16.27 4.15
C ILE A 231 3.24 15.10 4.51
N GLU A 232 4.06 15.26 5.56
CA GLU A 232 4.92 14.19 6.06
C GLU A 232 4.10 12.95 6.44
N THR A 233 2.95 13.13 7.09
CA THR A 233 2.05 12.03 7.48
C THR A 233 1.48 11.30 6.24
N GLY A 234 1.12 12.02 5.19
CA GLY A 234 0.62 11.40 3.95
C GLY A 234 1.71 10.62 3.20
N VAL A 235 2.96 11.11 3.23
CA VAL A 235 4.12 10.38 2.72
C VAL A 235 4.41 9.15 3.58
N GLU A 236 4.40 9.24 4.91
CA GLU A 236 4.57 8.11 5.83
C GLU A 236 3.52 7.01 5.53
N PHE A 237 2.27 7.39 5.26
CA PHE A 237 1.21 6.45 4.85
C PHE A 237 1.51 5.76 3.51
N GLY A 238 2.04 6.52 2.55
CA GLY A 238 2.53 5.99 1.27
C GLY A 238 3.65 4.97 1.44
N THR A 239 4.68 5.30 2.21
CA THR A 239 5.81 4.41 2.52
C THR A 239 5.35 3.15 3.25
N TRP A 240 4.43 3.28 4.20
CA TRP A 240 3.83 2.11 4.85
C TRP A 240 3.04 1.24 3.87
N THR A 241 2.27 1.83 2.96
CA THR A 241 1.54 1.09 1.92
C THR A 241 2.50 0.37 0.97
N GLN A 242 3.61 1.00 0.61
CA GLN A 242 4.67 0.36 -0.17
C GLN A 242 5.23 -0.87 0.57
N ALA A 243 5.53 -0.74 1.87
CA ALA A 243 6.00 -1.87 2.67
C ALA A 243 4.97 -3.01 2.75
N VAL A 244 3.67 -2.71 2.84
CA VAL A 244 2.59 -3.70 2.78
C VAL A 244 2.64 -4.46 1.45
N LEU A 245 2.80 -3.77 0.32
CA LEU A 245 2.87 -4.37 -1.01
C LEU A 245 4.16 -5.19 -1.22
N SER A 246 5.30 -4.67 -0.76
CA SER A 246 6.58 -5.38 -0.82
C SER A 246 6.54 -6.67 -0.01
N ILE A 247 6.00 -6.64 1.22
CA ILE A 247 5.85 -7.85 2.04
C ILE A 247 4.86 -8.82 1.40
N ALA A 248 3.75 -8.35 0.84
CA ALA A 248 2.84 -9.21 0.09
C ALA A 248 3.55 -9.92 -1.07
N ARG A 249 4.43 -9.21 -1.80
CA ARG A 249 5.22 -9.78 -2.90
C ARG A 249 6.23 -10.81 -2.42
N ASP A 250 6.98 -10.49 -1.36
CA ASP A 250 7.97 -11.39 -0.76
C ASP A 250 7.32 -12.67 -0.20
N GLU A 251 6.14 -12.55 0.41
CA GLU A 251 5.36 -13.69 0.90
C GLU A 251 4.87 -14.58 -0.24
N TYR A 252 4.55 -14.00 -1.41
CA TYR A 252 4.23 -14.80 -2.59
C TYR A 252 5.44 -15.63 -3.05
N ASP A 253 6.62 -15.02 -3.16
CA ASP A 253 7.84 -15.75 -3.55
C ASP A 253 8.15 -16.87 -2.56
N LEU A 254 8.02 -16.59 -1.26
CA LEU A 254 8.21 -17.59 -0.21
C LEU A 254 7.14 -18.70 -0.27
N LEU A 255 5.88 -18.36 -0.54
CA LEU A 255 4.81 -19.34 -0.73
C LEU A 255 5.08 -20.25 -1.94
N VAL A 256 5.55 -19.69 -3.06
CA VAL A 256 5.93 -20.49 -4.23
C VAL A 256 7.06 -21.44 -3.86
N GLU A 257 8.09 -20.94 -3.18
CA GLU A 257 9.22 -21.74 -2.72
C GLU A 257 8.78 -22.89 -1.80
N LEU A 258 7.94 -22.60 -0.80
CA LEU A 258 7.58 -23.51 0.29
C LEU A 258 6.26 -24.28 0.07
N SER A 259 5.55 -24.06 -1.03
CA SER A 259 4.28 -24.74 -1.33
C SER A 259 4.44 -26.26 -1.40
N THR A 260 3.60 -27.01 -0.68
CA THR A 260 3.56 -28.48 -0.79
C THR A 260 2.84 -28.95 -2.05
N LEU A 261 1.92 -28.14 -2.58
CA LEU A 261 1.18 -28.34 -3.83
C LEU A 261 1.49 -27.19 -4.81
N ALA A 262 2.34 -27.47 -5.79
CA ALA A 262 2.88 -26.46 -6.72
C ALA A 262 1.95 -26.09 -7.90
N THR A 263 0.70 -26.58 -7.92
CA THR A 263 -0.25 -26.22 -8.99
C THR A 263 -0.66 -24.75 -8.87
N PRO A 264 -0.70 -23.97 -9.97
CA PRO A 264 -1.03 -22.54 -9.93
C PRO A 264 -2.34 -22.20 -9.19
N SER A 265 -3.38 -23.03 -9.33
CA SER A 265 -4.65 -22.84 -8.63
C SER A 265 -4.55 -23.01 -7.10
N GLN A 266 -3.72 -23.95 -6.62
CA GLN A 266 -3.51 -24.15 -5.19
C GLN A 266 -2.66 -23.04 -4.58
N ILE A 267 -1.64 -22.57 -5.32
CA ILE A 267 -0.82 -21.41 -4.92
C ILE A 267 -1.71 -20.18 -4.82
N ALA A 268 -2.52 -19.88 -5.85
CA ALA A 268 -3.44 -18.75 -5.84
C ALA A 268 -4.44 -18.83 -4.66
N SER A 269 -5.05 -19.98 -4.41
CA SER A 269 -5.97 -20.17 -3.27
C SER A 269 -5.30 -19.94 -1.90
N SER A 270 -4.06 -20.42 -1.75
CA SER A 270 -3.28 -20.25 -0.53
C SER A 270 -2.83 -18.79 -0.36
N TYR A 271 -2.44 -18.14 -1.45
CA TYR A 271 -2.05 -16.74 -1.44
C TYR A 271 -3.21 -15.82 -1.06
N ASN A 272 -4.43 -16.10 -1.54
CA ASN A 272 -5.63 -15.38 -1.09
C ASN A 272 -5.86 -15.51 0.42
N THR A 273 -5.69 -16.73 0.95
CA THR A 273 -5.81 -16.98 2.39
C THR A 273 -4.77 -16.17 3.19
N LEU A 274 -3.54 -16.11 2.70
CA LEU A 274 -2.44 -15.34 3.28
C LEU A 274 -2.70 -13.83 3.24
N LEU A 275 -3.21 -13.31 2.12
CA LEU A 275 -3.44 -11.87 1.92
C LEU A 275 -4.61 -11.32 2.72
N ASN A 276 -5.68 -12.09 2.93
CA ASN A 276 -6.89 -11.64 3.62
C ASN A 276 -6.63 -10.84 4.93
N PRO A 277 -5.83 -11.33 5.90
CA PRO A 277 -5.53 -10.56 7.11
C PRO A 277 -4.71 -9.29 6.86
N ILE A 278 -3.81 -9.28 5.86
CA ILE A 278 -2.97 -8.13 5.50
C ILE A 278 -3.85 -7.02 4.90
N VAL A 279 -4.66 -7.40 3.90
CA VAL A 279 -5.57 -6.48 3.21
C VAL A 279 -6.65 -5.97 4.16
N GLY A 280 -7.19 -6.81 5.04
CA GLY A 280 -8.15 -6.37 6.06
C GLY A 280 -7.59 -5.33 7.03
N MET A 281 -6.31 -5.48 7.44
CA MET A 281 -5.61 -4.46 8.24
C MET A 281 -5.39 -3.17 7.43
N PHE A 282 -5.00 -3.29 6.16
CA PHE A 282 -4.83 -2.14 5.27
C PHE A 282 -6.13 -1.33 5.14
N SER A 283 -7.24 -1.99 4.81
CA SER A 283 -8.56 -1.38 4.68
C SER A 283 -9.02 -0.68 5.95
N THR A 284 -8.76 -1.29 7.12
CA THR A 284 -9.08 -0.69 8.42
C THR A 284 -8.29 0.61 8.64
N THR A 285 -6.98 0.56 8.45
CA THR A 285 -6.08 1.70 8.65
C THR A 285 -6.40 2.84 7.67
N SER A 286 -6.61 2.52 6.40
CA SER A 286 -7.00 3.47 5.35
C SER A 286 -8.35 4.13 5.66
N THR A 287 -9.35 3.35 6.08
CA THR A 287 -10.68 3.90 6.45
C THR A 287 -10.58 4.83 7.67
N SER A 288 -9.74 4.50 8.64
CA SER A 288 -9.46 5.37 9.79
C SER A 288 -8.79 6.67 9.37
N LEU A 289 -7.80 6.63 8.47
CA LEU A 289 -7.14 7.82 7.94
C LEU A 289 -8.13 8.70 7.16
N VAL A 290 -8.94 8.10 6.27
CA VAL A 290 -9.98 8.80 5.51
C VAL A 290 -10.98 9.48 6.44
N SER A 291 -11.39 8.81 7.51
CA SER A 291 -12.30 9.36 8.51
C SER A 291 -11.66 10.50 9.32
N PHE A 292 -10.38 10.37 9.65
CA PHE A 292 -9.59 11.40 10.34
C PHE A 292 -9.49 12.67 9.49
N ILE A 293 -9.09 12.54 8.22
CA ILE A 293 -9.00 13.66 7.28
C ILE A 293 -10.37 14.31 7.07
N ARG A 294 -11.43 13.49 6.90
CA ARG A 294 -12.80 13.98 6.69
C ARG A 294 -13.32 14.85 7.83
N ARG A 295 -12.86 14.63 9.07
CA ARG A 295 -13.25 15.44 10.24
C ARG A 295 -12.86 16.92 10.09
N SER A 296 -11.74 17.21 9.42
CA SER A 296 -11.30 18.58 9.15
C SER A 296 -10.49 18.63 7.87
N LEU A 297 -11.18 18.77 6.73
CA LEU A 297 -10.53 18.82 5.42
C LEU A 297 -9.65 20.07 5.27
N HIS A 298 -10.02 21.18 5.91
CA HIS A 298 -9.23 22.41 5.92
C HIS A 298 -7.88 22.25 6.64
N LYS A 299 -7.81 21.41 7.71
CA LYS A 299 -6.55 21.16 8.44
C LYS A 299 -5.72 20.05 7.79
N TYR A 300 -6.37 18.97 7.34
CA TYR A 300 -5.71 17.76 6.86
C TYR A 300 -5.74 17.58 5.34
N GLY A 301 -6.18 18.57 4.57
CA GLY A 301 -6.30 18.50 3.11
C GLY A 301 -4.98 18.15 2.41
N PHE A 302 -3.87 18.73 2.87
CA PHE A 302 -2.53 18.43 2.37
C PHE A 302 -2.07 17.00 2.68
N MET A 303 -2.58 16.39 3.77
CA MET A 303 -2.36 14.96 4.05
C MET A 303 -3.07 14.08 3.03
N ALA A 304 -4.28 14.47 2.58
CA ALA A 304 -4.98 13.75 1.53
C ALA A 304 -4.25 13.82 0.19
N LEU A 305 -3.73 15.00 -0.19
CA LEU A 305 -3.01 15.20 -1.44
C LEU A 305 -1.68 14.41 -1.48
N SER A 306 -0.89 14.47 -0.41
CA SER A 306 0.38 13.73 -0.31
C SER A 306 0.16 12.21 -0.23
N ALA A 307 -0.86 11.74 0.50
CA ALA A 307 -1.24 10.33 0.50
C ALA A 307 -1.74 9.87 -0.88
N TYR A 308 -2.53 10.71 -1.58
CA TYR A 308 -2.98 10.43 -2.94
C TYR A 308 -1.81 10.28 -3.91
N GLU A 309 -0.85 11.21 -3.90
CA GLU A 309 0.36 11.15 -4.74
C GLU A 309 1.14 9.87 -4.49
N SER A 310 1.38 9.57 -3.21
CA SER A 310 2.16 8.41 -2.81
C SER A 310 1.47 7.11 -3.22
N LEU A 311 0.15 7.00 -3.06
CA LEU A 311 -0.60 5.83 -3.50
C LEU A 311 -0.60 5.71 -5.02
N LEU A 312 -0.80 6.80 -5.77
CA LEU A 312 -0.85 6.76 -7.23
C LEU A 312 0.42 6.12 -7.84
N LEU A 313 1.58 6.37 -7.25
CA LEU A 313 2.86 5.77 -7.65
C LEU A 313 2.93 4.25 -7.43
N LEU A 314 2.14 3.70 -6.51
CA LEU A 314 2.14 2.28 -6.16
C LEU A 314 1.19 1.45 -7.04
N GLN A 315 0.53 2.07 -8.02
CA GLN A 315 -0.42 1.38 -8.90
C GLN A 315 0.11 0.11 -9.58
N PRO A 316 1.31 0.13 -10.19
CA PRO A 316 1.86 -1.06 -10.83
C PRO A 316 2.05 -2.23 -9.85
N LEU A 317 2.41 -1.94 -8.59
CA LEU A 317 2.69 -2.96 -7.59
C LEU A 317 1.41 -3.67 -7.12
N TRP A 318 0.33 -2.94 -6.85
CA TRP A 318 -0.91 -3.61 -6.44
C TRP A 318 -1.61 -4.32 -7.60
N ASP A 319 -1.40 -3.87 -8.85
CA ASP A 319 -1.92 -4.56 -10.04
C ASP A 319 -1.19 -5.90 -10.23
N GLU A 320 0.14 -5.94 -10.02
CA GLU A 320 0.90 -7.20 -9.94
C GLU A 320 0.37 -8.13 -8.85
N ILE A 321 0.17 -7.62 -7.62
CA ILE A 321 -0.37 -8.43 -6.52
C ILE A 321 -1.77 -8.98 -6.84
N ALA A 322 -2.62 -8.18 -7.49
CA ALA A 322 -3.94 -8.62 -7.92
C ALA A 322 -3.87 -9.73 -8.99
N ASP A 323 -2.88 -9.67 -9.88
CA ASP A 323 -2.65 -10.71 -10.86
C ASP A 323 -2.25 -12.05 -10.22
N LEU A 324 -1.41 -12.01 -9.18
CA LEU A 324 -0.93 -13.18 -8.42
C LEU A 324 -2.04 -13.90 -7.63
N ARG A 325 -3.14 -13.21 -7.29
CA ARG A 325 -4.32 -13.80 -6.62
C ARG A 325 -5.13 -14.75 -7.51
N GLY A 326 -4.87 -14.77 -8.82
CA GLY A 326 -5.56 -15.63 -9.78
C GLY A 326 -6.98 -15.15 -10.16
N PRO A 327 -7.58 -15.74 -11.20
CA PRO A 327 -8.79 -15.22 -11.85
C PRO A 327 -10.06 -15.28 -11.00
N GLU A 328 -10.15 -16.22 -10.05
CA GLU A 328 -11.33 -16.37 -9.18
C GLU A 328 -11.45 -15.23 -8.16
N ALA A 329 -10.33 -14.72 -7.66
CA ALA A 329 -10.27 -13.64 -6.68
C ALA A 329 -10.34 -12.23 -7.31
N ARG A 330 -10.12 -12.10 -8.62
CA ARG A 330 -10.25 -10.81 -9.36
C ARG A 330 -11.68 -10.28 -9.40
N LYS A 331 -12.68 -11.10 -9.03
CA LYS A 331 -14.08 -10.67 -8.94
C LYS A 331 -14.35 -9.81 -7.70
N ASP A 332 -13.47 -9.87 -6.70
CA ASP A 332 -13.57 -9.07 -5.49
C ASP A 332 -12.89 -7.69 -5.67
N THR A 333 -13.33 -6.74 -4.86
CA THR A 333 -12.82 -5.36 -4.78
C THR A 333 -11.30 -5.32 -4.63
N ASN A 334 -10.61 -4.40 -5.31
CA ASN A 334 -9.20 -4.11 -5.06
C ASN A 334 -9.14 -3.03 -3.97
N GLU A 335 -8.79 -3.43 -2.76
CA GLU A 335 -8.85 -2.60 -1.57
C GLU A 335 -7.85 -1.43 -1.62
N PHE A 336 -6.70 -1.59 -2.29
CA PHE A 336 -5.73 -0.51 -2.54
C PHE A 336 -6.31 0.54 -3.48
N ARG A 337 -6.98 0.09 -4.55
CA ARG A 337 -7.70 0.98 -5.47
C ARG A 337 -8.86 1.69 -4.77
N ASP A 338 -9.60 1.00 -3.91
CA ASP A 338 -10.71 1.58 -3.16
C ASP A 338 -10.20 2.64 -2.16
N ALA A 339 -9.07 2.39 -1.49
CA ALA A 339 -8.39 3.37 -0.66
C ALA A 339 -7.96 4.61 -1.46
N LEU A 340 -7.31 4.41 -2.62
CA LEU A 340 -6.94 5.51 -3.51
C LEU A 340 -8.17 6.33 -3.92
N GLN A 341 -9.26 5.67 -4.31
CA GLN A 341 -10.50 6.34 -4.71
C GLN A 341 -11.17 7.08 -3.54
N ALA A 342 -11.13 6.52 -2.34
CA ALA A 342 -11.64 7.17 -1.14
C ALA A 342 -10.86 8.45 -0.81
N ILE A 343 -9.53 8.41 -0.86
CA ILE A 343 -8.67 9.59 -0.66
C ILE A 343 -8.88 10.61 -1.80
N LYS A 344 -8.92 10.15 -3.06
CA LYS A 344 -9.22 10.99 -4.23
C LYS A 344 -10.55 11.75 -4.07
N SER A 345 -11.57 11.11 -3.50
CA SER A 345 -12.86 11.76 -3.21
C SER A 345 -12.76 12.90 -2.17
N LEU A 346 -11.80 12.83 -1.23
CA LEU A 346 -11.51 13.92 -0.30
C LEU A 346 -10.82 15.06 -1.04
N CYS A 347 -9.84 14.76 -1.88
CA CYS A 347 -9.11 15.75 -2.68
C CYS A 347 -10.05 16.52 -3.64
N PHE A 348 -11.06 15.86 -4.22
CA PHE A 348 -12.06 16.54 -5.06
C PHE A 348 -12.89 17.58 -4.30
N ARG A 349 -13.12 17.37 -3.00
CA ARG A 349 -13.85 18.33 -2.15
C ARG A 349 -12.95 19.43 -1.61
N LEU A 350 -11.65 19.18 -1.49
CA LEU A 350 -10.68 20.11 -0.90
C LEU A 350 -10.67 21.47 -1.63
N PHE A 351 -10.44 21.46 -2.95
CA PHE A 351 -10.29 22.70 -3.70
C PHE A 351 -11.55 23.58 -3.73
N PRO A 352 -12.77 23.03 -3.94
CA PRO A 352 -14.01 23.80 -3.81
C PRO A 352 -14.28 24.30 -2.39
N GLU A 353 -14.07 23.47 -1.36
CA GLU A 353 -14.32 23.85 0.04
C GLU A 353 -13.38 24.98 0.48
N VAL A 354 -12.08 24.88 0.20
CA VAL A 354 -11.09 25.92 0.53
C VAL A 354 -11.37 27.23 -0.22
N LEU A 355 -11.79 27.15 -1.49
CA LEU A 355 -12.20 28.34 -2.25
C LEU A 355 -13.47 28.98 -1.67
N ALA A 356 -14.46 28.18 -1.26
CA ALA A 356 -15.68 28.68 -0.63
C ALA A 356 -15.38 29.35 0.72
N ASP A 357 -14.49 28.78 1.53
CA ASP A 357 -14.08 29.34 2.82
C ASP A 357 -13.39 30.70 2.66
N VAL A 358 -12.56 30.88 1.62
CA VAL A 358 -11.95 32.17 1.29
C VAL A 358 -12.96 33.21 0.81
N ARG A 359 -14.08 32.79 0.21
CA ARG A 359 -15.15 33.69 -0.25
C ARG A 359 -16.08 34.12 0.87
N LEU A 360 -16.27 33.27 1.89
CA LEU A 360 -17.10 33.60 3.02
C LEU A 360 -16.46 34.71 3.85
N PRO A 361 -17.19 35.79 4.18
CA PRO A 361 -16.72 36.75 5.16
C PRO A 361 -16.49 36.00 6.47
N SER A 362 -15.26 36.04 7.01
CA SER A 362 -14.97 35.36 8.28
C SER A 362 -15.92 35.89 9.36
N MET A 363 -16.85 35.05 9.81
CA MET A 363 -17.77 35.36 10.91
C MET A 363 -17.04 35.38 12.28
N SER A 364 -15.77 35.00 12.30
CA SER A 364 -14.95 34.85 13.52
C SER A 364 -14.44 36.17 14.09
N GLY A 365 -14.52 37.26 13.33
CA GLY A 365 -14.19 38.59 13.83
C GLY A 365 -15.34 39.53 13.53
N LYS A 366 -16.03 39.98 14.58
CA LYS A 366 -16.25 41.42 14.68
C LYS A 366 -14.85 42.04 14.63
N ALA A 367 -14.30 42.24 13.43
CA ALA A 367 -13.28 43.23 13.23
C ALA A 367 -13.90 44.47 13.84
N GLY A 368 -13.45 44.84 15.06
CA GLY A 368 -14.00 46.00 15.74
C GLY A 368 -13.96 47.16 14.76
N ASP A 369 -14.77 48.19 14.98
CA ASP A 369 -14.87 49.38 14.10
C ASP A 369 -13.51 50.08 13.80
N VAL A 370 -12.39 49.57 14.34
CA VAL A 370 -11.02 50.06 14.33
C VAL A 370 -9.98 48.96 13.99
N SER A 371 -10.37 47.71 13.70
CA SER A 371 -9.39 46.63 13.44
C SER A 371 -8.75 46.74 12.05
N THR A 372 -7.42 46.84 12.03
CA THR A 372 -6.61 46.98 10.80
C THR A 372 -5.57 45.87 10.60
N GLY A 373 -5.57 44.85 11.47
CA GLY A 373 -4.66 43.71 11.39
C GLY A 373 -4.93 42.80 10.19
N LEU A 374 -4.07 41.79 10.04
CA LEU A 374 -4.25 40.77 9.01
C LEU A 374 -5.52 39.96 9.27
N ALA A 375 -6.31 39.76 8.22
CA ALA A 375 -7.49 38.92 8.23
C ALA A 375 -7.11 37.45 8.07
N ASP A 376 -7.87 36.57 8.71
CA ASP A 376 -7.71 35.10 8.56
C ASP A 376 -7.71 34.68 7.09
N THR A 377 -8.53 35.32 6.25
CA THR A 377 -8.54 35.07 4.80
C THR A 377 -7.17 35.33 4.17
N ALA A 378 -6.50 36.43 4.52
CA ALA A 378 -5.19 36.75 3.96
C ALA A 378 -4.12 35.78 4.43
N THR A 379 -4.08 35.44 5.71
CA THR A 379 -3.10 34.50 6.28
C THR A 379 -3.33 33.08 5.79
N ASN A 380 -4.58 32.61 5.71
CA ASN A 380 -4.93 31.29 5.20
C ASN A 380 -4.64 31.14 3.71
N THR A 381 -4.95 32.17 2.89
CA THR A 381 -4.62 32.15 1.45
C THR A 381 -3.12 32.02 1.22
N VAL A 382 -2.31 32.82 1.93
CA VAL A 382 -0.84 32.73 1.87
C VAL A 382 -0.35 31.37 2.38
N GLY A 383 -0.90 30.88 3.48
CA GLY A 383 -0.54 29.58 4.05
C GLY A 383 -0.82 28.42 3.09
N PHE A 384 -1.98 28.42 2.44
CA PHE A 384 -2.36 27.41 1.46
C PHE A 384 -1.46 27.46 0.21
N LEU A 385 -1.29 28.63 -0.39
CA LEU A 385 -0.48 28.78 -1.61
C LEU A 385 1.00 28.47 -1.40
N ASN A 386 1.55 28.77 -0.23
CA ASN A 386 2.94 28.43 0.09
C ASN A 386 3.20 26.94 0.26
N ARG A 387 2.17 26.14 0.59
CA ARG A 387 2.25 24.69 0.74
C ARG A 387 1.89 23.92 -0.53
N LEU A 388 1.17 24.55 -1.46
CA LEU A 388 0.77 23.95 -2.72
C LEU A 388 1.94 23.42 -3.56
N PRO A 389 3.12 24.08 -3.62
CA PRO A 389 4.33 23.59 -4.30
C PRO A 389 4.79 22.20 -3.87
N GLU A 390 4.56 21.83 -2.61
CA GLU A 390 4.98 20.53 -2.06
C GLU A 390 4.13 19.35 -2.57
N VAL A 391 2.97 19.61 -3.16
CA VAL A 391 2.01 18.60 -3.64
C VAL A 391 1.45 18.94 -5.03
N LEU A 392 2.28 19.53 -5.90
CA LEU A 392 1.87 20.04 -7.22
C LEU A 392 1.31 18.96 -8.14
N ASN A 393 1.93 17.77 -8.16
CA ASN A 393 1.52 16.70 -9.06
C ASN A 393 0.11 16.20 -8.70
N ALA A 394 -0.12 15.89 -7.42
CA ALA A 394 -1.44 15.52 -6.93
C ALA A 394 -2.46 16.63 -7.17
N SER A 395 -2.11 17.88 -6.87
CA SER A 395 -3.02 19.01 -7.04
C SER A 395 -3.43 19.20 -8.50
N THR A 396 -2.46 19.11 -9.41
CA THR A 396 -2.68 19.24 -10.86
C THR A 396 -3.55 18.09 -11.39
N ASP A 397 -3.25 16.85 -11.01
CA ASP A 397 -4.04 15.68 -11.42
C ASP A 397 -5.50 15.75 -10.93
N ILE A 398 -5.71 16.17 -9.68
CA ILE A 398 -7.06 16.33 -9.12
C ILE A 398 -7.82 17.46 -9.81
N LEU A 399 -7.19 18.61 -10.04
CA LEU A 399 -7.82 19.74 -10.73
C LEU A 399 -8.13 19.42 -12.20
N LEU A 400 -7.23 18.72 -12.90
CA LEU A 400 -7.48 18.21 -14.24
C LEU A 400 -8.65 17.22 -14.26
N SER A 401 -8.69 16.31 -13.28
CA SER A 401 -9.78 15.33 -13.13
C SER A 401 -11.13 15.99 -12.78
N LEU A 402 -11.11 17.09 -12.02
CA LEU A 402 -12.31 17.86 -11.67
C LEU A 402 -12.85 18.62 -12.88
N GLY A 403 -11.96 19.08 -13.76
CA GLY A 403 -12.26 19.91 -14.91
C GLY A 403 -12.16 21.40 -14.61
N ASP A 404 -11.62 22.15 -15.58
CA ASP A 404 -11.34 23.58 -15.45
C ASP A 404 -12.60 24.39 -15.10
N GLY A 405 -12.53 25.15 -14.00
CA GLY A 405 -13.62 25.98 -13.48
C GLY A 405 -14.70 25.24 -12.68
N ASN A 406 -14.71 23.91 -12.64
CA ASN A 406 -15.72 23.15 -11.89
C ASN A 406 -15.58 23.29 -10.37
N TRP A 407 -14.47 23.85 -9.87
CA TRP A 407 -14.31 24.21 -8.46
C TRP A 407 -15.26 25.33 -7.98
N LYS A 408 -15.92 26.05 -8.90
CA LYS A 408 -16.87 27.14 -8.58
C LYS A 408 -18.31 26.67 -8.32
N MET A 409 -18.52 25.36 -8.11
CA MET A 409 -19.76 24.67 -7.70
C MET A 409 -21.01 25.58 -7.57
N GLY A 410 -21.77 25.75 -8.66
CA GLY A 410 -23.08 26.41 -8.63
C GLY A 410 -23.15 27.89 -9.08
N GLU A 411 -22.03 28.52 -9.46
CA GLU A 411 -22.04 29.93 -9.95
C GLU A 411 -22.62 30.13 -11.36
N GLY A 412 -23.25 29.13 -11.97
CA GLY A 412 -23.85 29.24 -13.31
C GLY A 412 -22.84 29.45 -14.46
N VAL A 413 -21.56 29.61 -14.14
CA VAL A 413 -20.47 29.60 -15.13
C VAL A 413 -20.23 28.15 -15.52
N ARG A 414 -21.06 27.65 -16.45
CA ARG A 414 -20.58 26.62 -17.37
C ARG A 414 -19.42 27.27 -18.10
N VAL A 415 -18.19 26.93 -17.75
CA VAL A 415 -17.07 27.16 -18.65
C VAL A 415 -17.49 26.46 -19.94
N ALA A 416 -17.91 27.25 -20.93
CA ALA A 416 -18.22 26.72 -22.25
C ALA A 416 -17.01 25.88 -22.62
N LYS A 417 -17.22 24.59 -22.97
CA LYS A 417 -16.17 23.66 -23.39
C LYS A 417 -15.12 24.47 -24.14
N SER A 418 -14.02 24.80 -23.46
CA SER A 418 -12.92 25.50 -24.10
C SER A 418 -12.53 24.56 -25.23
N ALA A 419 -12.59 25.09 -26.45
CA ALA A 419 -12.15 24.38 -27.63
C ALA A 419 -10.82 23.72 -27.27
N LYS A 420 -10.67 22.42 -27.59
CA LYS A 420 -9.42 21.69 -27.43
C LYS A 420 -8.30 22.52 -28.06
N THR A 421 -7.63 23.32 -27.25
CA THR A 421 -6.33 23.88 -27.56
C THR A 421 -5.35 22.78 -27.16
N ASP A 422 -4.50 22.37 -28.10
CA ASP A 422 -3.48 21.32 -27.93
C ASP A 422 -2.39 21.64 -26.88
N ALA A 423 -2.56 22.71 -26.10
CA ALA A 423 -1.79 22.99 -24.91
C ALA A 423 -2.53 22.39 -23.71
N THR A 424 -1.84 21.58 -22.89
CA THR A 424 -2.33 21.18 -21.57
C THR A 424 -2.85 22.44 -20.87
N PRO A 425 -4.16 22.53 -20.58
CA PRO A 425 -4.67 23.72 -19.91
C PRO A 425 -3.93 23.86 -18.59
N ASN A 426 -3.35 25.03 -18.32
CA ASN A 426 -2.70 25.32 -17.03
C ASN A 426 -3.80 25.53 -15.97
N VAL A 427 -4.56 24.46 -15.70
CA VAL A 427 -5.73 24.45 -14.79
C VAL A 427 -5.32 24.91 -13.39
N LEU A 428 -4.08 24.61 -12.98
CA LEU A 428 -3.53 25.07 -11.72
C LEU A 428 -3.39 26.60 -11.68
N GLU A 429 -2.92 27.24 -12.77
CA GLU A 429 -2.84 28.70 -12.86
C GLU A 429 -4.22 29.34 -12.79
N HIS A 430 -5.22 28.73 -13.43
CA HIS A 430 -6.61 29.21 -13.38
C HIS A 430 -7.18 29.12 -11.96
N TYR A 431 -6.94 28.01 -11.27
CA TYR A 431 -7.36 27.85 -9.87
C TYR A 431 -6.67 28.87 -8.96
N ILE A 432 -5.35 29.05 -9.08
CA ILE A 432 -4.59 30.03 -8.28
C ILE A 432 -5.13 31.44 -8.53
N TYR A 433 -5.40 31.81 -9.79
CA TYR A 433 -6.01 33.10 -10.12
C TYR A 433 -7.37 33.28 -9.43
N ASP A 434 -8.26 32.30 -9.54
CA ASP A 434 -9.58 32.35 -8.93
C ASP A 434 -9.52 32.43 -7.40
N PHE A 435 -8.57 31.71 -6.80
CA PHE A 435 -8.34 31.68 -5.35
C PHE A 435 -7.83 33.03 -4.83
N VAL A 436 -6.81 33.61 -5.49
CA VAL A 436 -6.28 34.93 -5.16
C VAL A 436 -7.33 36.01 -5.40
N SER A 437 -8.08 35.94 -6.51
CA SER A 437 -9.15 36.87 -6.82
C SER A 437 -10.27 36.84 -5.77
N ALA A 438 -10.66 35.65 -5.32
CA ALA A 438 -11.63 35.47 -4.25
C ALA A 438 -11.15 36.11 -2.93
N ALA A 439 -9.89 35.90 -2.54
CA ALA A 439 -9.31 36.50 -1.34
C ALA A 439 -9.29 38.03 -1.42
N VAL A 440 -8.83 38.58 -2.54
CA VAL A 440 -8.78 40.03 -2.79
C VAL A 440 -10.19 40.64 -2.74
N ASN A 441 -11.17 40.01 -3.35
CA ASN A 441 -12.56 40.49 -3.34
C ASN A 441 -13.16 40.45 -1.93
N ASN A 442 -12.90 39.39 -1.15
CA ASN A 442 -13.32 39.31 0.24
C ASN A 442 -12.72 40.46 1.07
N ILE A 443 -11.40 40.66 1.00
CA ILE A 443 -10.70 41.76 1.71
C ILE A 443 -11.28 43.13 1.31
N ASN A 444 -11.54 43.34 0.02
CA ASN A 444 -12.14 44.58 -0.48
C ASN A 444 -13.55 44.79 0.08
N ASN A 445 -14.39 43.75 0.14
CA ASN A 445 -15.73 43.82 0.70
C ASN A 445 -15.68 44.11 2.21
N VAL A 446 -14.84 43.41 2.97
CA VAL A 446 -14.65 43.64 4.40
C VAL A 446 -14.20 45.08 4.66
N ALA A 447 -13.24 45.59 3.88
CA ALA A 447 -12.76 46.96 3.98
C ALA A 447 -13.89 48.00 3.77
N GLN A 448 -14.82 47.74 2.84
CA GLN A 448 -15.96 48.62 2.56
C GLN A 448 -17.04 48.57 3.65
N THR A 449 -17.18 47.45 4.36
CA THR A 449 -18.16 47.31 5.45
C THR A 449 -17.75 48.01 6.75
N GLN A 450 -16.49 48.45 6.88
CA GLN A 450 -16.04 49.18 8.05
C GLN A 450 -16.71 50.56 8.15
N ARG A 451 -17.24 50.91 9.34
CA ARG A 451 -17.97 52.16 9.57
C ARG A 451 -17.13 53.42 9.35
N ARG A 452 -15.81 53.33 9.58
CA ARG A 452 -14.88 54.44 9.47
C ARG A 452 -13.95 54.22 8.26
N PRO A 453 -14.12 54.98 7.16
CA PRO A 453 -13.33 54.79 5.94
C PRO A 453 -11.81 54.79 6.15
N PRO A 454 -11.20 55.65 7.00
CA PRO A 454 -9.75 55.63 7.23
C PRO A 454 -9.23 54.27 7.70
N PHE A 455 -9.90 53.63 8.66
CA PHE A 455 -9.51 52.31 9.16
C PHE A 455 -9.70 51.22 8.09
N GLY A 456 -10.77 51.31 7.29
CA GLY A 456 -11.02 50.36 6.19
C GLY A 456 -9.93 50.40 5.12
N THR A 457 -9.41 51.60 4.82
CA THR A 457 -8.31 51.75 3.86
C THR A 457 -6.97 51.24 4.39
N VAL A 458 -6.69 51.38 5.69
CA VAL A 458 -5.48 50.80 6.32
C VAL A 458 -5.59 49.28 6.36
N PHE A 459 -6.74 48.73 6.77
CA PHE A 459 -7.01 47.29 6.75
C PHE A 459 -6.78 46.70 5.35
N ARG A 460 -7.34 47.34 4.31
CA ARG A 460 -7.17 46.91 2.92
C ARG A 460 -5.70 46.94 2.51
N LEU A 461 -4.99 48.02 2.83
CA LEU A 461 -3.58 48.18 2.50
C LEU A 461 -2.73 47.07 3.14
N ASN A 462 -2.90 46.81 4.44
CA ASN A 462 -2.16 45.80 5.19
C ASN A 462 -2.35 44.40 4.59
N ASN A 463 -3.60 44.01 4.33
CA ASN A 463 -3.92 42.68 3.84
C ASN A 463 -3.49 42.45 2.38
N ILE A 464 -3.70 43.43 1.49
CA ILE A 464 -3.28 43.31 0.09
C ILE A 464 -1.76 43.36 -0.05
N ALA A 465 -1.07 44.16 0.76
CA ALA A 465 0.40 44.17 0.80
C ALA A 465 0.95 42.82 1.28
N HIS A 466 0.38 42.25 2.33
CA HIS A 466 0.74 40.92 2.83
C HIS A 466 0.56 39.83 1.76
N LEU A 467 -0.57 39.82 1.04
CA LEU A 467 -0.79 38.91 -0.09
C LEU A 467 0.26 39.11 -1.19
N ARG A 468 0.49 40.36 -1.61
CA ARG A 468 1.45 40.67 -2.68
C ARG A 468 2.87 40.25 -2.32
N LYS A 469 3.32 40.52 -1.09
CA LYS A 469 4.66 40.17 -0.61
C LYS A 469 4.86 38.66 -0.62
N ASN A 470 4.01 37.92 0.10
CA ASN A 470 4.19 36.49 0.33
C ASN A 470 3.74 35.59 -0.84
N ILE A 471 3.13 36.14 -1.89
CA ILE A 471 2.74 35.37 -3.09
C ILE A 471 3.62 35.76 -4.28
N CYS A 472 3.86 37.06 -4.53
CA CYS A 472 4.51 37.50 -5.76
C CYS A 472 5.96 37.97 -5.60
N LEU A 473 6.35 38.50 -4.45
CA LEU A 473 7.69 39.08 -4.27
C LEU A 473 8.66 38.14 -3.59
N ASP A 474 8.19 37.50 -2.52
CA ASP A 474 8.98 36.64 -1.64
C ASP A 474 8.11 35.46 -1.18
N PRO A 475 7.75 34.53 -2.10
CA PRO A 475 7.06 33.31 -1.72
C PRO A 475 8.01 32.38 -0.96
N LYS A 476 7.47 31.53 -0.08
CA LYS A 476 8.30 30.55 0.66
C LYS A 476 8.98 29.53 -0.25
N HIS A 477 8.37 29.26 -1.40
CA HIS A 477 8.86 28.32 -2.40
C HIS A 477 8.87 28.99 -3.77
N ASP A 478 10.06 29.11 -4.38
CA ASP A 478 10.24 29.73 -5.70
C ASP A 478 9.40 29.05 -6.80
N ALA A 479 9.13 27.75 -6.65
CA ALA A 479 8.29 26.98 -7.58
C ALA A 479 6.86 27.52 -7.71
N LEU A 480 6.35 28.31 -6.73
CA LEU A 480 5.04 28.96 -6.86
C LEU A 480 5.03 29.99 -8.00
N ILE A 481 6.16 30.66 -8.26
CA ILE A 481 6.28 31.73 -9.26
C ILE A 481 5.98 31.21 -10.66
N ASP A 482 6.40 30.00 -10.97
CA ASP A 482 6.18 29.36 -12.28
C ASP A 482 4.69 29.14 -12.58
N TYR A 483 3.84 29.03 -11.55
CA TYR A 483 2.39 28.86 -11.66
C TYR A 483 1.60 30.15 -11.41
N LEU A 484 2.28 31.29 -11.23
CA LEU A 484 1.62 32.60 -11.12
C LEU A 484 1.44 33.22 -12.50
N SER A 485 0.26 33.03 -13.07
CA SER A 485 -0.14 33.65 -14.33
C SER A 485 -0.03 35.18 -14.27
N LYS A 486 0.27 35.83 -15.41
CA LYS A 486 0.33 37.31 -15.52
C LYS A 486 -0.92 38.00 -14.94
N PRO A 487 -2.15 37.53 -15.21
CA PRO A 487 -3.36 38.11 -14.61
C PRO A 487 -3.37 38.07 -13.07
N THR A 488 -2.81 37.01 -12.47
CA THR A 488 -2.71 36.87 -11.00
C THR A 488 -1.74 37.90 -10.40
N GLN A 489 -0.63 38.16 -11.08
CA GLN A 489 0.31 39.19 -10.64
C GLN A 489 -0.29 40.60 -10.84
N GLU A 490 -1.02 40.82 -11.94
CA GLU A 490 -1.68 42.08 -12.24
C GLU A 490 -2.80 42.42 -11.24
N ILE A 491 -3.62 41.45 -10.83
CA ILE A 491 -4.71 41.69 -9.87
C ILE A 491 -4.16 42.13 -8.51
N LEU A 492 -3.07 41.52 -8.03
CA LEU A 492 -2.42 41.91 -6.77
C LEU A 492 -1.76 43.28 -6.88
N ASN A 493 -1.00 43.53 -7.95
CA ASN A 493 -0.33 44.82 -8.17
C ASN A 493 -1.32 45.98 -8.35
N SER A 494 -2.41 45.75 -9.10
CA SER A 494 -3.47 46.74 -9.33
C SER A 494 -4.25 47.06 -8.05
N ASN A 495 -4.61 46.02 -7.28
CA ASN A 495 -5.28 46.22 -5.99
C ASN A 495 -4.37 46.92 -4.97
N PHE A 496 -3.06 46.63 -4.97
CA PHE A 496 -2.10 47.34 -4.11
C PHE A 496 -2.02 48.83 -4.44
N ARG A 497 -1.94 49.20 -5.73
CA ARG A 497 -1.99 50.61 -6.17
C ARG A 497 -3.29 51.29 -5.76
N THR A 498 -4.41 50.59 -5.91
CA THR A 498 -5.74 51.09 -5.51
C THR A 498 -5.85 51.27 -4.00
N ALA A 499 -5.32 50.32 -3.20
CA ALA A 499 -5.30 50.40 -1.75
C ALA A 499 -4.41 51.57 -1.26
N LYS A 500 -3.24 51.77 -1.87
CA LYS A 500 -2.34 52.89 -1.57
C LYS A 500 -3.00 54.24 -1.88
N SER A 501 -3.68 54.36 -3.01
CA SER A 501 -4.43 55.57 -3.38
C SER A 501 -5.57 55.85 -2.41
N ALA A 502 -6.39 54.83 -2.08
CA ALA A 502 -7.50 54.96 -1.14
C ALA A 502 -7.02 55.34 0.27
N TYR A 503 -5.91 54.75 0.73
CA TYR A 503 -5.27 55.11 1.99
C TYR A 503 -4.85 56.58 2.03
N PHE A 504 -4.19 57.06 0.97
CA PHE A 504 -3.80 58.47 0.88
C PHE A 504 -5.01 59.40 0.87
N ASP A 505 -6.05 59.05 0.10
CA ASP A 505 -7.24 59.88 -0.03
C ASP A 505 -8.03 59.98 1.30
N ALA A 506 -8.25 58.85 1.99
CA ALA A 506 -9.00 58.85 3.24
C ALA A 506 -8.25 59.49 4.42
N ASN A 507 -6.92 59.40 4.46
CA ASN A 507 -6.12 59.86 5.60
C ASN A 507 -5.48 61.23 5.41
N PHE A 508 -5.02 61.57 4.20
CA PHE A 508 -4.20 62.77 3.98
C PHE A 508 -4.83 63.80 3.04
N SER A 509 -5.75 63.42 2.14
CA SER A 509 -6.48 64.37 1.29
C SER A 509 -7.21 65.48 2.08
N PRO A 510 -7.87 65.20 3.23
CA PRO A 510 -8.49 66.25 4.05
C PRO A 510 -7.50 67.31 4.56
N LEU A 511 -6.25 66.92 4.86
CA LEU A 511 -5.20 67.86 5.25
C LEU A 511 -4.85 68.79 4.09
N MET A 512 -4.73 68.23 2.89
CA MET A 512 -4.40 68.96 1.67
C MET A 512 -5.53 69.91 1.26
N GLN A 513 -6.78 69.48 1.39
CA GLN A 513 -7.96 70.30 1.14
C GLN A 513 -8.03 71.49 2.10
N ALA A 514 -7.67 71.30 3.38
CA ALA A 514 -7.60 72.40 4.35
C ALA A 514 -6.56 73.48 3.98
N LEU A 515 -5.51 73.11 3.24
CA LEU A 515 -4.47 74.02 2.75
C LEU A 515 -4.79 74.63 1.37
N THR A 516 -5.89 74.22 0.73
CA THR A 516 -6.27 74.74 -0.59
C THR A 516 -7.00 76.09 -0.46
N ASP A 517 -6.70 77.03 -1.35
CA ASP A 517 -7.35 78.34 -1.40
C ASP A 517 -8.69 78.29 -2.14
N ASP A 518 -9.80 78.27 -1.38
CA ASP A 518 -11.14 78.41 -1.93
C ASP A 518 -11.44 79.88 -2.34
N PRO A 519 -11.88 80.17 -3.58
CA PRO A 519 -12.18 81.53 -4.04
C PRO A 519 -13.21 82.29 -3.19
N LYS A 520 -14.05 81.55 -2.44
CA LYS A 520 -15.11 82.11 -1.60
C LYS A 520 -14.64 82.54 -0.20
N GLU A 521 -13.52 82.00 0.29
CA GLU A 521 -13.00 82.24 1.64
C GLU A 521 -11.79 83.19 1.60
N LYS A 522 -12.06 84.49 1.46
CA LYS A 522 -11.02 85.53 1.44
C LYS A 522 -10.99 86.32 2.74
N GLY A 523 -9.84 86.34 3.42
CA GLY A 523 -9.60 87.22 4.56
C GLY A 523 -8.64 86.63 5.59
N LYS A 524 -8.07 87.50 6.45
CA LYS A 524 -7.14 87.11 7.53
C LYS A 524 -7.76 86.13 8.54
N THR A 525 -9.08 86.18 8.73
CA THR A 525 -9.82 85.25 9.61
C THR A 525 -9.92 83.85 9.01
N ALA A 526 -10.25 83.73 7.72
CA ALA A 526 -10.30 82.45 7.01
C ALA A 526 -8.93 81.75 7.01
N THR A 527 -7.84 82.49 6.81
CA THR A 527 -6.48 81.91 6.89
C THR A 527 -6.18 81.32 8.29
N LYS A 528 -6.65 81.97 9.37
CA LYS A 528 -6.46 81.46 10.74
C LYS A 528 -7.26 80.18 10.99
N GLU A 529 -8.51 80.13 10.52
CA GLU A 529 -9.37 78.94 10.62
C GLU A 529 -8.79 77.75 9.85
N LYS A 530 -8.21 77.98 8.67
CA LYS A 530 -7.52 76.95 7.88
C LYS A 530 -6.32 76.35 8.60
N PHE A 531 -5.47 77.18 9.22
CA PHE A 531 -4.35 76.67 10.03
C PHE A 531 -4.83 75.83 11.22
N THR A 532 -5.84 76.32 11.97
CA THR A 532 -6.41 75.56 13.08
C THR A 532 -6.98 74.22 12.60
N ARG A 533 -7.79 74.23 11.54
CA ARG A 533 -8.37 73.02 10.94
C ARG A 533 -7.30 72.03 10.46
N PHE A 534 -6.22 72.50 9.85
CA PHE A 534 -5.11 71.66 9.42
C PHE A 534 -4.46 70.94 10.61
N TYR A 535 -4.11 71.65 11.68
CA TYR A 535 -3.45 71.01 12.83
C TYR A 535 -4.39 70.09 13.61
N ASP A 536 -5.67 70.43 13.71
CA ASP A 536 -6.66 69.56 14.37
C ASP A 536 -6.86 68.26 13.57
N LEU A 537 -6.92 68.34 12.23
CA LEU A 537 -6.92 67.16 11.37
C LEU A 537 -5.60 66.38 11.44
N LEU A 538 -4.45 67.06 11.56
CA LEU A 538 -3.14 66.41 11.67
C LEU A 538 -3.03 65.61 12.96
N GLU A 539 -3.51 66.15 14.07
CA GLU A 539 -3.57 65.47 15.36
C GLU A 539 -4.50 64.25 15.28
N GLU A 540 -5.65 64.38 14.60
CA GLU A 540 -6.55 63.26 14.36
C GLU A 540 -5.89 62.14 13.52
N VAL A 541 -5.15 62.50 12.47
CA VAL A 541 -4.40 61.54 11.65
C VAL A 541 -3.32 60.84 12.47
N LEU A 542 -2.55 61.59 13.27
CA LEU A 542 -1.52 61.04 14.15
C LEU A 542 -2.13 60.06 15.16
N GLU A 543 -3.25 60.41 15.78
CA GLU A 543 -3.91 59.54 16.76
C GLU A 543 -4.50 58.28 16.11
N ARG A 544 -5.13 58.40 14.94
CA ARG A 544 -5.63 57.25 14.19
C ARG A 544 -4.53 56.24 13.88
N HIS A 545 -3.36 56.70 13.44
CA HIS A 545 -2.25 55.83 13.08
C HIS A 545 -1.51 55.21 14.27
N LYS A 546 -1.67 55.75 15.49
CA LYS A 546 -1.23 55.04 16.71
C LYS A 546 -2.09 53.82 16.99
N ILE A 547 -3.37 53.88 16.62
CA ILE A 547 -4.35 52.81 16.89
C ILE A 547 -4.38 51.81 15.71
N ALA A 548 -4.13 52.29 14.50
CA ALA A 548 -4.10 51.52 13.27
C ALA A 548 -2.69 51.50 12.67
N PRO A 549 -1.86 50.53 13.06
CA PRO A 549 -0.54 50.39 12.49
C PRO A 549 -0.61 49.99 11.02
N VAL A 550 0.28 50.58 10.22
CA VAL A 550 0.37 50.38 8.77
C VAL A 550 1.58 49.50 8.48
N LEU A 551 1.36 48.38 7.79
CA LEU A 551 2.40 47.48 7.27
C LEU A 551 3.44 47.03 8.31
N GLU A 552 2.99 46.48 9.45
CA GLU A 552 3.88 46.00 10.52
C GLU A 552 4.90 44.95 10.03
N ASP A 553 4.54 44.11 9.06
CA ASP A 553 5.38 43.03 8.55
C ASP A 553 6.25 43.44 7.33
N ASP A 554 6.23 44.71 6.93
CA ASP A 554 6.90 45.17 5.70
C ASP A 554 7.54 46.56 5.81
N ASP A 555 8.71 46.62 6.45
CA ASP A 555 9.46 47.86 6.70
C ASP A 555 9.79 48.64 5.42
N GLU A 556 10.18 47.98 4.33
CA GLU A 556 10.54 48.65 3.08
C GLU A 556 9.33 49.36 2.46
N SER A 557 8.20 48.66 2.33
CA SER A 557 6.96 49.25 1.83
C SER A 557 6.42 50.32 2.78
N ARG A 558 6.57 50.14 4.10
CA ARG A 558 6.17 51.10 5.13
C ARG A 558 6.96 52.41 5.01
N GLU A 559 8.28 52.32 4.84
CA GLU A 559 9.14 53.48 4.59
C GLU A 559 8.80 54.16 3.25
N GLN A 560 8.54 53.38 2.20
CA GLN A 560 8.15 53.93 0.90
C GLN A 560 6.83 54.71 0.97
N ILE A 561 5.82 54.18 1.65
CA ILE A 561 4.54 54.88 1.85
C ILE A 561 4.74 56.15 2.68
N GLY A 562 5.54 56.09 3.75
CA GLY A 562 5.87 57.27 4.55
C GLY A 562 6.58 58.35 3.73
N SER A 563 7.57 57.98 2.92
CA SER A 563 8.28 58.89 2.01
C SER A 563 7.32 59.56 1.03
N ASP A 564 6.39 58.80 0.46
CA ASP A 564 5.41 59.34 -0.49
C ASP A 564 4.43 60.30 0.17
N VAL A 565 3.94 60.00 1.37
CA VAL A 565 3.09 60.91 2.15
C VAL A 565 3.81 62.23 2.44
N LEU A 566 5.08 62.16 2.87
CA LEU A 566 5.89 63.35 3.14
C LEU A 566 6.08 64.22 1.89
N LYS A 567 6.31 63.61 0.71
CA LYS A 567 6.47 64.32 -0.57
C LYS A 567 5.22 65.10 -0.97
N PHE A 568 4.03 64.71 -0.53
CA PHE A 568 2.81 65.45 -0.84
C PHE A 568 2.47 66.49 0.23
N VAL A 569 2.50 66.11 1.52
CA VAL A 569 2.01 66.97 2.61
C VAL A 569 2.97 68.13 2.92
N ILE A 570 4.29 67.87 2.95
CA ILE A 570 5.27 68.86 3.40
C ILE A 570 5.42 70.03 2.41
N PRO A 571 5.54 69.82 1.08
CA PRO A 571 5.64 70.93 0.13
C PRO A 571 4.41 71.84 0.15
N SER A 572 3.21 71.26 0.27
CA SER A 572 1.97 72.03 0.34
C SER A 572 1.85 72.86 1.61
N LEU A 573 2.26 72.32 2.77
CA LEU A 573 2.33 73.08 4.02
C LEU A 573 3.37 74.21 3.93
N LYS A 574 4.55 73.96 3.35
CA LYS A 574 5.60 74.98 3.16
C LYS A 574 5.12 76.11 2.26
N ALA A 575 4.53 75.77 1.11
CA ALA A 575 4.00 76.74 0.15
C ALA A 575 2.88 77.60 0.77
N PHE A 576 1.93 76.98 1.48
CA PHE A 576 0.86 77.69 2.16
C PHE A 576 1.39 78.62 3.26
N THR A 577 2.32 78.12 4.09
CA THR A 577 2.91 78.89 5.19
C THR A 577 3.69 80.09 4.66
N GLN A 578 4.49 79.93 3.62
CA GLN A 578 5.27 81.01 3.01
C GLN A 578 4.34 82.09 2.41
N LYS A 579 3.37 81.69 1.59
CA LYS A 579 2.42 82.59 0.92
C LYS A 579 1.61 83.45 1.89
N HIS A 580 1.23 82.91 3.06
CA HIS A 580 0.44 83.64 4.05
C HIS A 580 1.29 84.41 5.06
N ARG A 581 2.55 84.01 5.28
CA ARG A 581 3.52 84.78 6.07
C ARG A 581 3.89 86.10 5.37
N GLU A 582 4.06 86.06 4.04
CA GLU A 582 4.28 87.25 3.20
C GLU A 582 3.08 88.23 3.21
N LYS A 583 1.87 87.75 3.50
CA LYS A 583 0.62 88.55 3.51
C LYS A 583 0.23 89.10 4.89
N GLU A 584 1.07 88.97 5.91
CA GLU A 584 0.83 89.41 7.29
C GLU A 584 -0.58 89.04 7.83
N PHE A 585 -0.93 87.76 7.79
CA PHE A 585 -2.27 87.29 8.15
C PHE A 585 -2.64 87.45 9.64
N SER A 586 -1.67 87.64 10.55
CA SER A 586 -1.90 87.79 11.99
C SER A 586 -0.82 88.62 12.67
N LYS A 587 -1.21 89.40 13.70
CA LYS A 587 -0.26 90.08 14.62
C LYS A 587 0.50 89.11 15.54
N ASN A 588 -0.01 87.88 15.69
CA ASN A 588 0.62 86.80 16.46
C ASN A 588 0.53 85.48 15.66
N PRO A 589 1.46 85.24 14.70
CA PRO A 589 1.46 84.04 13.84
C PRO A 589 1.67 82.74 14.63
N GLN A 590 2.47 82.77 15.69
CA GLN A 590 2.79 81.62 16.56
C GLN A 590 1.57 81.03 17.27
N LYS A 591 0.48 81.79 17.43
CA LYS A 591 -0.76 81.28 18.03
C LYS A 591 -1.51 80.33 17.08
N TYR A 592 -1.33 80.47 15.77
CA TYR A 592 -2.07 79.72 14.75
C TYR A 592 -1.20 78.68 14.05
N ILE A 593 0.10 78.94 13.90
CA ILE A 593 1.08 77.98 13.42
C ILE A 593 1.56 77.19 14.64
N LYS A 594 0.84 76.10 14.96
CA LYS A 594 1.13 75.26 16.16
C LYS A 594 2.47 74.52 16.06
N MET A 595 2.90 74.14 14.85
CA MET A 595 4.13 73.35 14.62
C MET A 595 4.85 73.79 13.34
N SER A 596 6.18 73.72 13.32
CA SER A 596 6.97 74.00 12.11
C SER A 596 6.80 72.90 11.05
N ALA A 597 7.11 73.18 9.78
CA ALA A 597 7.05 72.16 8.73
C ALA A 597 8.01 70.98 9.00
N GLU A 598 9.14 71.24 9.66
CA GLU A 598 10.12 70.22 10.06
C GLU A 598 9.61 69.36 11.23
N GLU A 599 8.88 69.96 12.17
CA GLU A 599 8.24 69.24 13.27
C GLU A 599 7.10 68.34 12.75
N VAL A 600 6.31 68.83 11.78
CA VAL A 600 5.27 68.02 11.12
C VAL A 600 5.89 66.85 10.35
N GLU A 601 7.00 67.09 9.64
CA GLU A 601 7.76 66.04 8.95
C GLU A 601 8.27 64.97 9.92
N SER A 602 8.84 65.37 11.06
CA SER A 602 9.31 64.45 12.10
C SER A 602 8.17 63.61 12.69
N ARG A 603 7.02 64.24 12.99
CA ARG A 603 5.83 63.55 13.51
C ARG A 603 5.24 62.55 12.51
N LEU A 604 5.09 62.95 11.25
CA LEU A 604 4.59 62.08 10.18
C LEU A 604 5.56 60.92 9.91
N LYS A 605 6.87 61.17 9.93
CA LYS A 605 7.88 60.10 9.83
C LYS A 605 7.80 59.13 11.02
N GLY A 606 7.47 59.63 12.21
CA GLY A 606 7.26 58.82 13.41
C GLY A 606 6.08 57.85 13.35
N ILE A 607 5.13 58.05 12.43
CA ILE A 607 4.02 57.11 12.21
C ILE A 607 4.49 55.82 11.55
N TYR A 608 5.51 55.90 10.71
CA TYR A 608 6.00 54.78 9.87
C TYR A 608 7.28 54.14 10.42
N ARG A 609 7.63 54.43 11.69
CA ARG A 609 8.81 53.88 12.36
C ARG A 609 8.45 52.76 13.29
#